data_AF-A0AAD5L0A7-F1
#
_entry.id   AF-A0AAD5L0A7-F1
#
_cell.length_a   1.000
_cell.length_b   1.000
_cell.length_c   1.000
_cell.angle_alpha   90.00
_cell.angle_beta   90.00
_cell.angle_gamma   90.00
#
_symmetry.space_group_name_H-M   'P 1'
#
loop_
_entity.id
_entity.type
_entity.pdbx_description
1 polymer ?
#
loop_
_entity_poly.entity_id
_entity_poly.type
_entity_poly.pdbx_seq_one_letter_code
_entity_poly.pdbx_strand_id
1 'polypeptide(L)'
;MQSLKIALLFALVALASTCSQAPGTTTTTVTTTVTTVTADDDGDSGLLTANDRRIIRKTWDQAKKDGDVPPQILFRFIKAHPEYQKMFKSFADVPQAELLSNGNFLAQAYTILAGLNVVIQSLSSQELVANQINALGGAHQPRGATPIMFEQFGVVAEEVLAEELGSAFNAEARQAWKNGMRALVTGITKNLKKAEDLADPQTKLTPHQIRDVQRTWENLRANRNAMVSSIFVKLFKETPRVQKHFVKFASVPVDALPENAEYNKQVALVADRLDTIISAMDDKLQLLGNINYMRYTHQPPRAIPRQTFEDFARLLIESLEANGVSGDDMDSWKGVLTIFVNGVSPK
;
A
#
# COMPACT_ATOMS: atom_id res chain seq x y z
N MET A 1 -8.76 -54.32 -7.34
CA MET A 1 -8.88 -53.78 -5.97
C MET A 1 -7.56 -53.09 -5.64
N GLN A 2 -7.62 -51.85 -5.13
CA GLN A 2 -6.52 -51.06 -4.54
C GLN A 2 -5.37 -50.69 -5.52
N SER A 3 -4.91 -49.44 -5.66
CA SER A 3 -4.87 -48.33 -4.71
C SER A 3 -4.83 -46.99 -5.45
N LEU A 4 -5.77 -46.12 -5.07
CA LEU A 4 -5.80 -44.68 -5.28
C LEU A 4 -4.77 -44.06 -4.32
N LYS A 5 -3.80 -43.26 -4.79
CA LYS A 5 -3.05 -42.23 -4.03
C LYS A 5 -2.02 -41.53 -4.93
N ILE A 6 -1.76 -40.25 -4.64
CA ILE A 6 -0.84 -39.29 -5.31
C ILE A 6 -1.54 -38.38 -6.34
N ALA A 7 -2.28 -37.37 -5.86
CA ALA A 7 -2.59 -36.16 -6.66
C ALA A 7 -2.99 -34.92 -5.84
N LEU A 8 -2.72 -34.85 -4.52
CA LEU A 8 -3.26 -33.78 -3.66
C LEU A 8 -2.21 -33.14 -2.73
N LEU A 9 -0.97 -33.00 -3.22
CA LEU A 9 0.12 -32.40 -2.43
C LEU A 9 0.88 -31.23 -3.11
N PHE A 10 0.37 -30.63 -4.18
CA PHE A 10 1.11 -29.57 -4.90
C PHE A 10 0.28 -28.33 -5.28
N ALA A 11 -0.37 -27.70 -4.30
CA ALA A 11 -0.91 -26.34 -4.47
C ALA A 11 -0.37 -25.32 -3.45
N LEU A 12 0.67 -25.69 -2.68
CA LEU A 12 1.29 -24.82 -1.67
C LEU A 12 2.72 -24.34 -2.03
N VAL A 13 3.17 -24.55 -3.27
CA VAL A 13 4.54 -24.17 -3.70
C VAL A 13 4.58 -23.39 -5.03
N ALA A 14 3.44 -22.91 -5.56
CA ALA A 14 3.41 -22.19 -6.84
C ALA A 14 3.23 -20.66 -6.73
N LEU A 15 3.62 -20.05 -5.61
CA LEU A 15 3.68 -18.57 -5.47
C LEU A 15 4.98 -18.06 -4.81
N ALA A 16 5.97 -18.95 -4.63
CA ALA A 16 7.31 -18.55 -4.23
C ALA A 16 8.19 -18.41 -5.48
N SER A 17 8.50 -17.15 -5.81
CA SER A 17 9.77 -16.71 -6.38
C SER A 17 10.47 -17.62 -7.38
N THR A 18 10.38 -17.29 -8.67
CA THR A 18 11.46 -17.59 -9.62
C THR A 18 12.69 -16.77 -9.24
N CYS A 19 13.54 -17.31 -8.38
CA CYS A 19 14.98 -17.05 -8.30
C CYS A 19 15.66 -18.13 -7.44
N SER A 20 16.37 -19.02 -8.15
CA SER A 20 17.49 -19.90 -7.78
C SER A 20 17.93 -19.97 -6.29
N GLN A 21 17.94 -21.17 -5.70
CA GLN A 21 19.03 -21.68 -4.83
C GLN A 21 19.12 -23.22 -4.88
N ALA A 22 20.35 -23.74 -4.76
CA ALA A 22 20.82 -25.12 -4.94
C ALA A 22 20.54 -26.04 -3.71
N PRO A 23 20.76 -27.36 -3.81
CA PRO A 23 20.11 -28.36 -2.95
C PRO A 23 20.84 -28.63 -1.63
N GLY A 24 20.06 -28.76 -0.55
CA GLY A 24 20.49 -29.33 0.73
C GLY A 24 19.33 -30.13 1.33
N THR A 25 19.53 -31.44 1.50
CA THR A 25 18.55 -32.40 2.02
C THR A 25 18.42 -32.31 3.54
N THR A 26 17.19 -32.20 4.05
CA THR A 26 16.87 -32.61 5.43
C THR A 26 15.46 -33.18 5.46
N THR A 27 15.34 -34.45 5.87
CA THR A 27 14.07 -35.19 5.94
C THR A 27 13.41 -34.92 7.30
N THR A 28 12.21 -34.35 7.30
CA THR A 28 11.37 -34.25 8.50
C THR A 28 10.11 -35.09 8.30
N THR A 29 9.94 -36.11 9.13
CA THR A 29 8.76 -36.98 9.15
C THR A 29 7.59 -36.24 9.78
N VAL A 30 6.50 -36.05 9.02
CA VAL A 30 5.25 -35.44 9.52
C VAL A 30 4.19 -36.53 9.66
N THR A 31 3.63 -36.65 10.86
CA THR A 31 2.51 -37.55 11.18
C THR A 31 1.20 -36.93 10.68
N THR A 32 0.56 -37.57 9.69
CA THR A 32 -0.72 -37.11 9.13
C THR A 32 -1.90 -37.70 9.91
N THR A 33 -2.65 -36.85 10.62
CA THR A 33 -4.00 -37.19 11.09
C THR A 33 -4.98 -36.94 9.93
N VAL A 34 -5.69 -37.99 9.50
CA VAL A 34 -6.68 -37.89 8.41
C VAL A 34 -8.02 -37.51 8.99
N THR A 35 -8.42 -36.24 8.84
CA THR A 35 -9.80 -35.81 9.07
C THR A 35 -10.55 -35.89 7.75
N THR A 36 -11.49 -36.81 7.64
CA THR A 36 -12.44 -36.91 6.53
C THR A 36 -13.37 -35.70 6.53
N VAL A 37 -13.20 -34.80 5.57
CA VAL A 37 -14.10 -33.65 5.32
C VAL A 37 -15.31 -34.16 4.53
N THR A 38 -16.49 -34.15 5.14
CA THR A 38 -17.77 -34.34 4.44
C THR A 38 -18.05 -33.14 3.55
N ALA A 39 -18.41 -33.42 2.29
CA ALA A 39 -18.74 -32.42 1.29
C ALA A 39 -20.10 -31.77 1.56
N ASP A 40 -20.17 -30.47 1.29
CA ASP A 40 -21.34 -29.58 1.34
C ASP A 40 -21.94 -29.35 2.74
N ASP A 41 -21.43 -28.32 3.42
CA ASP A 41 -22.12 -27.66 4.54
C ASP A 41 -23.26 -26.79 3.96
N ASP A 42 -24.48 -27.33 3.95
CA ASP A 42 -25.70 -26.69 3.42
C ASP A 42 -26.21 -25.51 4.28
N GLY A 43 -25.45 -25.06 5.28
CA GLY A 43 -25.78 -23.94 6.15
C GLY A 43 -25.74 -22.58 5.44
N ASP A 44 -26.73 -21.73 5.75
CA ASP A 44 -26.83 -20.32 5.33
C ASP A 44 -26.05 -19.36 6.26
N SER A 45 -25.43 -19.91 7.32
CA SER A 45 -24.74 -19.15 8.38
C SER A 45 -23.30 -18.76 8.02
N GLY A 46 -23.03 -18.44 6.74
CA GLY A 46 -21.67 -18.28 6.22
C GLY A 46 -21.40 -17.01 5.44
N LEU A 47 -20.12 -16.84 5.06
CA LEU A 47 -19.67 -15.73 4.21
C LEU A 47 -20.42 -15.69 2.86
N LEU A 48 -20.87 -16.86 2.37
CA LEU A 48 -21.68 -17.06 1.18
C LEU A 48 -22.68 -18.18 1.42
N THR A 49 -23.90 -18.04 0.89
CA THR A 49 -24.95 -19.07 0.95
C THR A 49 -24.55 -20.32 0.16
N ALA A 50 -25.10 -21.49 0.49
CA ALA A 50 -24.82 -22.72 -0.27
C ALA A 50 -25.25 -22.60 -1.75
N ASN A 51 -26.31 -21.83 -2.02
CA ASN A 51 -26.77 -21.54 -3.38
C ASN A 51 -25.76 -20.68 -4.14
N ASP A 52 -25.28 -19.58 -3.55
CA ASP A 52 -24.28 -18.69 -4.18
C ASP A 52 -23.02 -19.48 -4.54
N ARG A 53 -22.51 -20.30 -3.61
CA ARG A 53 -21.32 -21.14 -3.83
C ARG A 53 -21.53 -22.15 -4.98
N ARG A 54 -22.72 -22.75 -5.09
CA ARG A 54 -23.07 -23.67 -6.18
C ARG A 54 -23.09 -22.95 -7.54
N ILE A 55 -23.71 -21.78 -7.59
CA ILE A 55 -23.87 -20.99 -8.81
C ILE A 55 -22.53 -20.47 -9.31
N ILE A 56 -21.69 -19.92 -8.43
CA ILE A 56 -20.35 -19.45 -8.78
C ILE A 56 -19.53 -20.60 -9.36
N ARG A 57 -19.49 -21.76 -8.68
CA ARG A 57 -18.76 -22.95 -9.18
C ARG A 57 -19.25 -23.38 -10.56
N LYS A 58 -20.57 -23.53 -10.73
CA LYS A 58 -21.18 -23.98 -11.99
C LYS A 58 -20.87 -23.02 -13.16
N THR A 59 -21.07 -21.73 -12.95
CA THR A 59 -20.86 -20.71 -14.00
C THR A 59 -19.38 -20.55 -14.32
N TRP A 60 -18.50 -20.62 -13.32
CA TRP A 60 -17.06 -20.64 -13.53
C TRP A 60 -16.58 -21.85 -14.32
N ASP A 61 -17.07 -23.05 -14.00
CA ASP A 61 -16.72 -24.28 -14.70
C ASP A 61 -17.14 -24.28 -16.18
N GLN A 62 -18.14 -23.49 -16.53
CA GLN A 62 -18.52 -23.25 -17.92
C GLN A 62 -17.59 -22.24 -18.58
N ALA A 63 -17.37 -21.07 -17.96
CA ALA A 63 -16.59 -19.98 -18.55
C ALA A 63 -15.11 -20.36 -18.75
N LYS A 64 -14.49 -21.04 -17.77
CA LYS A 64 -13.06 -21.37 -17.82
C LYS A 64 -12.68 -22.38 -18.92
N LYS A 65 -13.66 -22.94 -19.64
CA LYS A 65 -13.43 -23.81 -20.80
C LYS A 65 -12.95 -23.00 -22.01
N ASP A 66 -13.34 -21.73 -22.09
CA ASP A 66 -12.77 -20.81 -23.05
C ASP A 66 -11.41 -20.30 -22.51
N GLY A 67 -10.36 -20.56 -23.28
CA GLY A 67 -9.00 -20.13 -22.97
C GLY A 67 -8.78 -18.63 -23.09
N ASP A 68 -9.70 -17.90 -23.73
CA ASP A 68 -9.59 -16.46 -23.94
C ASP A 68 -10.14 -15.66 -22.74
N VAL A 69 -10.94 -16.27 -21.87
CA VAL A 69 -11.50 -15.61 -20.68
C VAL A 69 -10.41 -14.99 -19.79
N PRO A 70 -9.33 -15.69 -19.38
CA PRO A 70 -8.31 -15.10 -18.51
C PRO A 70 -7.55 -13.93 -19.13
N PRO A 71 -7.00 -14.05 -20.36
CA PRO A 71 -6.37 -12.92 -21.03
C PRO A 71 -7.31 -11.71 -21.13
N GLN A 72 -8.60 -11.93 -21.42
CA GLN A 72 -9.59 -10.85 -21.52
C GLN A 72 -9.85 -10.15 -20.18
N ILE A 73 -9.98 -10.89 -19.08
CA ILE A 73 -10.14 -10.30 -17.74
C ILE A 73 -8.95 -9.40 -17.41
N LEU A 74 -7.72 -9.93 -17.52
CA LEU A 74 -6.53 -9.14 -17.17
C LEU A 74 -6.34 -7.94 -18.12
N PHE A 75 -6.64 -8.10 -19.40
CA PHE A 75 -6.48 -7.04 -20.40
C PHE A 75 -7.44 -5.89 -20.12
N ARG A 76 -8.72 -6.19 -19.88
CA ARG A 76 -9.74 -5.17 -19.56
C ARG A 76 -9.47 -4.50 -18.22
N PHE A 77 -8.96 -5.23 -17.24
CA PHE A 77 -8.56 -4.68 -15.95
C PHE A 77 -7.44 -3.64 -16.11
N ILE A 78 -6.41 -3.94 -16.88
CA ILE A 78 -5.31 -3.01 -17.18
C ILE A 78 -5.79 -1.84 -18.06
N LYS A 79 -6.69 -2.10 -19.01
CA LYS A 79 -7.25 -1.04 -19.86
C LYS A 79 -8.09 -0.05 -19.05
N ALA A 80 -8.87 -0.53 -18.09
CA ALA A 80 -9.68 0.30 -17.19
C ALA A 80 -8.81 1.03 -16.14
N HIS A 81 -7.71 0.40 -15.71
CA HIS A 81 -6.79 0.93 -14.69
C HIS A 81 -5.32 0.85 -15.16
N PRO A 82 -4.89 1.73 -16.08
CA PRO A 82 -3.54 1.69 -16.67
C PRO A 82 -2.42 1.76 -15.64
N GLU A 83 -2.66 2.43 -14.50
CA GLU A 83 -1.73 2.54 -13.39
C GLU A 83 -1.34 1.19 -12.78
N TYR A 84 -2.20 0.17 -12.86
CA TYR A 84 -1.93 -1.16 -12.31
C TYR A 84 -0.99 -1.99 -13.16
N GLN A 85 -0.82 -1.66 -14.45
CA GLN A 85 0.14 -2.36 -15.30
C GLN A 85 1.56 -2.31 -14.72
N LYS A 86 1.93 -1.19 -14.08
CA LYS A 86 3.25 -1.00 -13.45
C LYS A 86 3.52 -1.95 -12.28
N MET A 87 2.49 -2.59 -11.73
CA MET A 87 2.65 -3.60 -10.68
C MET A 87 3.19 -4.93 -11.23
N PHE A 88 3.06 -5.17 -12.53
CA PHE A 88 3.50 -6.39 -13.20
C PHE A 88 4.82 -6.15 -13.96
N LYS A 89 5.94 -6.24 -13.23
CA LYS A 89 7.29 -5.91 -13.75
C LYS A 89 7.61 -6.52 -15.12
N SER A 90 7.19 -7.76 -15.38
CA SER A 90 7.49 -8.49 -16.61
C SER A 90 6.83 -7.93 -17.88
N PHE A 91 5.84 -7.04 -17.75
CA PHE A 91 5.18 -6.35 -18.86
C PHE A 91 4.78 -4.90 -18.52
N ALA A 92 5.45 -4.28 -17.54
CA ALA A 92 5.12 -2.95 -17.03
C ALA A 92 5.20 -1.86 -18.12
N ASP A 93 6.06 -2.04 -19.11
CA ASP A 93 6.31 -1.07 -20.19
C ASP A 93 5.83 -1.54 -21.56
N VAL A 94 5.15 -2.69 -21.63
CA VAL A 94 4.58 -3.21 -22.88
C VAL A 94 3.40 -2.31 -23.30
N PRO A 95 3.35 -1.81 -24.55
CA PRO A 95 2.20 -1.05 -25.02
C PRO A 95 0.90 -1.85 -24.87
N GLN A 96 -0.18 -1.22 -24.39
CA GLN A 96 -1.43 -1.95 -24.13
C GLN A 96 -1.95 -2.72 -25.35
N ALA A 97 -1.79 -2.16 -26.55
CA ALA A 97 -2.19 -2.81 -27.80
C ALA A 97 -1.47 -4.15 -28.09
N GLU A 98 -0.30 -4.39 -27.46
CA GLU A 98 0.52 -5.58 -27.66
C GLU A 98 0.34 -6.63 -26.56
N LEU A 99 -0.41 -6.33 -25.48
CA LEU A 99 -0.51 -7.18 -24.30
C LEU A 99 -1.08 -8.57 -24.62
N LEU A 100 -2.14 -8.66 -25.44
CA LEU A 100 -2.76 -9.94 -25.79
C LEU A 100 -1.84 -10.87 -26.61
N SER A 101 -0.79 -10.30 -27.25
CA SER A 101 0.25 -11.07 -27.94
C SER A 101 1.52 -11.30 -27.10
N ASN A 102 1.61 -10.69 -25.91
CA ASN A 102 2.81 -10.75 -25.09
C ASN A 102 2.81 -12.01 -24.21
N GLY A 103 3.86 -12.84 -24.34
CA GLY A 103 3.97 -14.09 -23.61
C GLY A 103 3.99 -13.95 -22.07
N ASN A 104 4.61 -12.88 -21.54
CA ASN A 104 4.62 -12.64 -20.09
C ASN A 104 3.24 -12.25 -19.57
N PHE A 105 2.51 -11.43 -20.33
CA PHE A 105 1.13 -11.07 -20.02
C PHE A 105 0.22 -12.31 -20.02
N LEU A 106 0.29 -13.13 -21.08
CA LEU A 106 -0.50 -14.35 -21.17
C LEU A 106 -0.19 -15.32 -20.02
N ALA A 107 1.09 -15.55 -19.73
CA ALA A 107 1.50 -16.38 -18.61
C ALA A 107 0.94 -15.85 -17.27
N GLN A 108 0.95 -14.53 -17.06
CA GLN A 108 0.37 -13.92 -15.87
C GLN A 108 -1.16 -14.06 -15.81
N ALA A 109 -1.86 -13.91 -16.94
CA ALA A 109 -3.31 -14.09 -17.03
C ALA A 109 -3.73 -15.52 -16.65
N TYR A 110 -3.03 -16.53 -17.17
CA TYR A 110 -3.28 -17.92 -16.80
C TYR A 110 -2.88 -18.24 -15.35
N THR A 111 -1.85 -17.58 -14.81
CA THR A 111 -1.50 -17.69 -13.39
C THR A 111 -2.62 -17.16 -12.49
N ILE A 112 -3.24 -16.03 -12.88
CA ILE A 112 -4.38 -15.46 -12.17
C ILE A 112 -5.60 -16.39 -12.27
N LEU A 113 -5.88 -16.96 -13.46
CA LEU A 113 -6.93 -17.97 -13.63
C LEU A 113 -6.73 -19.15 -12.66
N ALA A 114 -5.52 -19.69 -12.59
CA ALA A 114 -5.22 -20.82 -11.72
C ALA A 114 -5.50 -20.47 -10.25
N GLY A 115 -5.07 -19.28 -9.81
CA GLY A 115 -5.37 -18.77 -8.46
C GLY A 115 -6.88 -18.60 -8.20
N LEU A 116 -7.61 -18.00 -9.15
CA LEU A 116 -9.06 -17.84 -9.06
C LEU A 116 -9.79 -19.19 -9.02
N ASN A 117 -9.34 -20.16 -9.82
CA ASN A 117 -9.87 -21.51 -9.80
C ASN A 117 -9.68 -22.19 -8.44
N VAL A 118 -8.53 -22.00 -7.77
CA VAL A 118 -8.32 -22.51 -6.40
C VAL A 118 -9.29 -21.87 -5.40
N VAL A 119 -9.48 -20.55 -5.47
CA VAL A 119 -10.45 -19.82 -4.63
C VAL A 119 -11.89 -20.31 -4.86
N ILE A 120 -12.27 -20.57 -6.11
CA ILE A 120 -13.63 -21.03 -6.43
C ILE A 120 -13.82 -22.49 -6.02
N GLN A 121 -12.80 -23.33 -6.16
CA GLN A 121 -12.85 -24.72 -5.69
C GLN A 121 -12.97 -24.83 -4.17
N SER A 122 -12.42 -23.87 -3.42
CA SER A 122 -12.54 -23.84 -1.96
C SER A 122 -13.93 -23.41 -1.47
N LEU A 123 -14.83 -22.96 -2.34
CA LEU A 123 -16.24 -22.70 -2.01
C LEU A 123 -17.05 -23.96 -1.65
N SER A 124 -16.43 -25.15 -1.68
CA SER A 124 -17.04 -26.39 -1.18
C SER A 124 -17.26 -26.37 0.33
N SER A 125 -16.50 -25.58 1.09
CA SER A 125 -16.75 -25.37 2.52
C SER A 125 -16.32 -23.97 2.98
N GLN A 126 -16.95 -23.48 4.05
CA GLN A 126 -16.62 -22.17 4.61
C GLN A 126 -15.18 -22.10 5.15
N GLU A 127 -14.70 -23.19 5.75
CA GLU A 127 -13.34 -23.26 6.30
C GLU A 127 -12.28 -23.15 5.19
N LEU A 128 -12.47 -23.89 4.09
CA LEU A 128 -11.52 -23.87 2.97
C LEU A 128 -11.46 -22.50 2.31
N VAL A 129 -12.61 -21.85 2.08
CA VAL A 129 -12.63 -20.50 1.50
C VAL A 129 -12.00 -19.48 2.45
N ALA A 130 -12.24 -19.57 3.77
CA ALA A 130 -11.62 -18.67 4.74
C ALA A 130 -10.08 -18.79 4.75
N ASN A 131 -9.57 -20.03 4.77
CA ASN A 131 -8.13 -20.29 4.71
C ASN A 131 -7.51 -19.78 3.41
N GLN A 132 -8.19 -19.99 2.28
CA GLN A 132 -7.71 -19.53 0.97
C GLN A 132 -7.72 -18.00 0.85
N ILE A 133 -8.73 -17.33 1.42
CA ILE A 133 -8.80 -15.87 1.46
C ILE A 133 -7.64 -15.30 2.31
N ASN A 134 -7.34 -15.91 3.46
CA ASN A 134 -6.21 -15.51 4.30
C ASN A 134 -4.87 -15.64 3.55
N ALA A 135 -4.64 -16.79 2.91
CA ALA A 135 -3.44 -17.03 2.11
C ALA A 135 -3.32 -16.03 0.95
N LEU A 136 -4.44 -15.72 0.29
CA LEU A 136 -4.49 -14.77 -0.81
C LEU A 136 -4.11 -13.36 -0.35
N GLY A 137 -4.69 -12.90 0.77
CA GLY A 137 -4.36 -11.60 1.36
C GLY A 137 -2.88 -11.50 1.74
N GLY A 138 -2.35 -12.50 2.44
CA GLY A 138 -0.93 -12.54 2.81
C GLY A 138 0.02 -12.54 1.61
N ALA A 139 -0.34 -13.22 0.51
CA ALA A 139 0.47 -13.23 -0.71
C ALA A 139 0.43 -11.89 -1.46
N HIS A 140 -0.69 -11.16 -1.39
CA HIS A 140 -0.90 -9.91 -2.13
C HIS A 140 -0.51 -8.65 -1.34
N GLN A 141 -0.43 -8.74 -0.01
CA GLN A 141 0.06 -7.68 0.86
C GLN A 141 1.45 -7.14 0.46
N PRO A 142 2.50 -7.98 0.24
CA PRO A 142 3.83 -7.48 -0.12
C PRO A 142 3.89 -6.94 -1.55
N ARG A 143 2.85 -7.18 -2.36
CA ARG A 143 2.73 -6.70 -3.74
C ARG A 143 2.04 -5.33 -3.82
N GLY A 144 1.61 -4.77 -2.68
CA GLY A 144 0.91 -3.49 -2.62
C GLY A 144 -0.54 -3.54 -3.13
N ALA A 145 -1.14 -4.73 -3.17
CA ALA A 145 -2.54 -4.87 -3.56
C ALA A 145 -3.47 -4.27 -2.49
N THR A 146 -4.60 -3.73 -2.95
CA THR A 146 -5.52 -2.94 -2.12
C THR A 146 -6.93 -3.51 -2.25
N PRO A 147 -7.82 -3.34 -1.26
CA PRO A 147 -9.21 -3.80 -1.38
C PRO A 147 -9.90 -3.30 -2.67
N ILE A 148 -9.69 -2.03 -3.05
CA ILE A 148 -10.29 -1.43 -4.25
C ILE A 148 -9.79 -2.10 -5.54
N MET A 149 -8.54 -2.57 -5.61
CA MET A 149 -8.05 -3.33 -6.77
C MET A 149 -8.80 -4.66 -6.95
N PHE A 150 -9.14 -5.35 -5.85
CA PHE A 150 -9.93 -6.58 -5.92
C PHE A 150 -11.39 -6.31 -6.28
N GLU A 151 -11.97 -5.20 -5.80
CA GLU A 151 -13.31 -4.77 -6.21
C GLU A 151 -13.37 -4.48 -7.71
N GLN A 152 -12.43 -3.69 -8.22
CA GLN A 152 -12.32 -3.35 -9.64
C GLN A 152 -12.06 -4.58 -10.51
N PHE A 153 -11.20 -5.50 -10.05
CA PHE A 153 -11.01 -6.79 -10.72
C PHE A 153 -12.32 -7.59 -10.77
N GLY A 154 -13.10 -7.59 -9.68
CA GLY A 154 -14.40 -8.25 -9.61
C GLY A 154 -15.41 -7.72 -10.62
N VAL A 155 -15.48 -6.39 -10.78
CA VAL A 155 -16.36 -5.74 -11.77
C VAL A 155 -15.98 -6.19 -13.19
N VAL A 156 -14.69 -6.13 -13.54
CA VAL A 156 -14.21 -6.55 -14.86
C VAL A 156 -14.45 -8.04 -15.09
N ALA A 157 -14.21 -8.89 -14.09
CA ALA A 157 -14.47 -10.32 -14.18
C ALA A 157 -15.96 -10.61 -14.41
N GLU A 158 -16.86 -9.91 -13.70
CA GLU A 158 -18.32 -10.04 -13.91
C GLU A 158 -18.72 -9.68 -15.35
N GLU A 159 -18.16 -8.61 -15.91
CA GLU A 159 -18.44 -8.18 -17.29
C GLU A 159 -17.97 -9.22 -18.31
N VAL A 160 -16.75 -9.73 -18.18
CA VAL A 160 -16.22 -10.76 -19.09
C VAL A 160 -17.02 -12.05 -18.98
N LEU A 161 -17.38 -12.47 -17.77
CA LEU A 161 -18.21 -13.67 -17.56
C LEU A 161 -19.60 -13.51 -18.16
N ALA A 162 -20.20 -12.32 -18.06
CA ALA A 162 -21.50 -12.04 -18.66
C ALA A 162 -21.48 -12.11 -20.19
N GLU A 163 -20.41 -11.62 -20.82
CA GLU A 163 -20.22 -11.71 -22.27
C GLU A 163 -19.99 -13.15 -22.72
N GLU A 164 -19.12 -13.88 -22.04
CA GLU A 164 -18.77 -15.27 -22.38
C GLU A 164 -19.96 -16.22 -22.24
N LEU A 165 -20.69 -16.12 -21.14
CA LEU A 165 -21.76 -17.05 -20.80
C LEU A 165 -23.12 -16.64 -21.39
N GLY A 166 -23.25 -15.40 -21.85
CA GLY A 166 -24.49 -14.83 -22.38
C GLY A 166 -25.68 -15.10 -21.47
N SER A 167 -26.72 -15.75 -22.00
CA SER A 167 -27.95 -16.08 -21.25
C SER A 167 -27.74 -16.99 -20.02
N ALA A 168 -26.64 -17.75 -19.97
CA ALA A 168 -26.32 -18.58 -18.81
C ALA A 168 -25.85 -17.76 -17.60
N PHE A 169 -25.41 -16.52 -17.80
CA PHE A 169 -25.11 -15.57 -16.72
C PHE A 169 -26.33 -14.69 -16.40
N ASN A 170 -27.40 -15.35 -15.96
CA ASN A 170 -28.67 -14.73 -15.61
C ASN A 170 -28.56 -13.83 -14.34
N ALA A 171 -29.67 -13.20 -13.95
CA ALA A 171 -29.71 -12.31 -12.78
C ALA A 171 -29.26 -12.98 -11.47
N GLU A 172 -29.57 -14.27 -11.30
CA GLU A 172 -29.17 -15.05 -10.13
C GLU A 172 -27.65 -15.28 -10.12
N ALA A 173 -27.07 -15.68 -11.26
CA ALA A 173 -25.63 -15.80 -11.42
C ALA A 173 -24.91 -14.49 -11.14
N ARG A 174 -25.41 -13.39 -11.71
CA ARG A 174 -24.84 -12.07 -11.49
C ARG A 174 -24.86 -11.68 -10.01
N GLN A 175 -25.96 -11.93 -9.31
CA GLN A 175 -26.07 -11.63 -7.88
C GLN A 175 -25.13 -12.52 -7.04
N ALA A 176 -25.03 -13.81 -7.35
CA ALA A 176 -24.12 -14.74 -6.67
C ALA A 176 -22.66 -14.29 -6.81
N TRP A 177 -22.22 -13.89 -8.01
CA TRP A 177 -20.87 -13.38 -8.23
C TRP A 177 -20.60 -12.06 -7.49
N LYS A 178 -21.57 -11.14 -7.44
CA LYS A 178 -21.47 -9.91 -6.63
C LYS A 178 -21.32 -10.21 -5.14
N ASN A 179 -22.09 -11.16 -4.64
CA ASN A 179 -21.95 -11.63 -3.25
C ASN A 179 -20.58 -12.26 -3.03
N GLY A 180 -20.13 -13.12 -3.96
CA GLY A 180 -18.81 -13.76 -3.96
C GLY A 180 -17.66 -12.76 -3.88
N MET A 181 -17.69 -11.72 -4.72
CA MET A 181 -16.68 -10.66 -4.73
C MET A 181 -16.72 -9.84 -3.44
N ARG A 182 -17.90 -9.50 -2.92
CA ARG A 182 -18.03 -8.80 -1.64
C ARG A 182 -17.45 -9.62 -0.48
N ALA A 183 -17.75 -10.92 -0.45
CA ALA A 183 -17.21 -11.87 0.52
C ALA A 183 -15.68 -11.95 0.44
N LEU A 184 -15.14 -12.11 -0.77
CA LEU A 184 -13.70 -12.12 -1.03
C LEU A 184 -13.02 -10.85 -0.53
N VAL A 185 -13.51 -9.67 -0.93
CA VAL A 185 -12.97 -8.36 -0.54
C VAL A 185 -13.03 -8.16 0.97
N THR A 186 -14.15 -8.51 1.60
CA THR A 186 -14.31 -8.43 3.06
C THR A 186 -13.28 -9.29 3.79
N GLY A 187 -13.05 -10.51 3.32
CA GLY A 187 -12.11 -11.42 3.97
C GLY A 187 -10.64 -11.05 3.73
N ILE A 188 -10.25 -10.66 2.50
CA ILE A 188 -8.85 -10.27 2.21
C ILE A 188 -8.47 -8.97 2.92
N THR A 189 -9.42 -8.04 3.14
CA THR A 189 -9.15 -6.76 3.80
C THR A 189 -8.55 -6.92 5.20
N LYS A 190 -8.82 -8.04 5.86
CA LYS A 190 -8.21 -8.37 7.17
C LYS A 190 -6.69 -8.62 7.10
N ASN A 191 -6.18 -8.98 5.92
CA ASN A 191 -4.79 -9.39 5.70
C ASN A 191 -4.04 -8.49 4.69
N LEU A 192 -4.74 -7.59 4.00
CA LEU A 192 -4.13 -6.56 3.15
C LEU A 192 -3.79 -5.32 3.96
N LYS A 193 -2.83 -4.52 3.48
CA LYS A 193 -2.67 -3.15 3.99
C LYS A 193 -3.98 -2.40 3.76
N LYS A 194 -4.45 -1.66 4.77
CA LYS A 194 -5.58 -0.76 4.55
C LYS A 194 -5.18 0.28 3.50
N ALA A 195 -6.13 0.81 2.75
CA ALA A 195 -5.84 1.82 1.74
C ALA A 195 -5.09 3.03 2.31
N GLU A 196 -5.35 3.35 3.58
CA GLU A 196 -4.66 4.40 4.34
C GLU A 196 -3.18 4.11 4.65
N ASP A 197 -2.73 2.87 4.57
CA ASP A 197 -1.35 2.46 4.87
C ASP A 197 -0.49 2.30 3.59
N LEU A 198 -1.05 2.68 2.45
CA LEU A 198 -0.38 2.60 1.17
C LEU A 198 0.32 3.91 0.86
N ALA A 199 1.62 3.82 0.64
CA ALA A 199 2.42 4.96 0.23
C ALA A 199 2.10 5.32 -1.21
N ASP A 200 1.80 6.59 -1.46
CA ASP A 200 1.70 7.12 -2.81
C ASP A 200 3.03 6.92 -3.55
N PRO A 201 3.02 6.44 -4.82
CA PRO A 201 4.26 6.15 -5.54
C PRO A 201 5.20 7.35 -5.73
N GLN A 202 4.68 8.58 -5.73
CA GLN A 202 5.45 9.79 -5.96
C GLN A 202 5.87 10.45 -4.64
N THR A 203 4.92 10.69 -3.73
CA THR A 203 5.22 11.37 -2.46
C THR A 203 5.83 10.42 -1.42
N LYS A 204 5.61 9.11 -1.57
CA LYS A 204 5.97 8.05 -0.60
C LYS A 204 5.22 8.14 0.74
N LEU A 205 4.25 9.04 0.85
CA LEU A 205 3.42 9.22 2.05
C LEU A 205 2.18 8.34 1.99
N THR A 206 1.77 7.80 3.14
CA THR A 206 0.47 7.13 3.26
C THR A 206 -0.63 8.11 3.72
N PRO A 207 -1.91 7.91 3.34
CA PRO A 207 -3.00 8.73 3.87
C PRO A 207 -3.10 8.73 5.40
N HIS A 208 -2.77 7.61 6.05
CA HIS A 208 -2.68 7.51 7.51
C HIS A 208 -1.66 8.50 8.07
N GLN A 209 -0.43 8.49 7.53
CA GLN A 209 0.62 9.41 7.95
C GLN A 209 0.24 10.88 7.74
N ILE A 210 -0.38 11.20 6.61
CA ILE A 210 -0.83 12.57 6.31
C ILE A 210 -1.83 13.04 7.36
N ARG A 211 -2.86 12.23 7.65
CA ARG A 211 -3.90 12.59 8.61
C ARG A 211 -3.35 12.74 10.03
N ASP A 212 -2.48 11.83 10.46
CA ASP A 212 -1.87 11.92 11.79
C ASP A 212 -1.08 13.22 11.92
N VAL A 213 -0.17 13.50 10.97
CA VAL A 213 0.66 14.71 11.01
C VAL A 213 -0.19 15.99 10.96
N GLN A 214 -1.19 16.06 10.07
CA GLN A 214 -2.09 17.22 9.99
C GLN A 214 -2.89 17.42 11.28
N ARG A 215 -3.46 16.35 11.84
CA ARG A 215 -4.19 16.39 13.12
C ARG A 215 -3.28 16.84 14.26
N THR A 216 -2.11 16.22 14.40
CA THR A 216 -1.16 16.58 15.46
C THR A 216 -0.72 18.04 15.32
N TRP A 217 -0.40 18.48 14.09
CA TRP A 217 0.06 19.84 13.85
C TRP A 217 -1.02 20.88 14.15
N GLU A 218 -2.27 20.65 13.75
CA GLU A 218 -3.38 21.56 14.02
C GLU A 218 -3.56 21.78 15.53
N ASN A 219 -3.44 20.73 16.34
CA ASN A 219 -3.52 20.82 17.81
C ASN A 219 -2.37 21.64 18.42
N LEU A 220 -1.20 21.66 17.77
CA LEU A 220 -0.01 22.38 18.25
C LEU A 220 0.18 23.75 17.57
N ARG A 221 -0.64 24.07 16.56
CA ARG A 221 -0.45 25.20 15.64
C ARG A 221 -0.41 26.55 16.35
N ALA A 222 -1.17 26.69 17.44
CA ALA A 222 -1.17 27.90 18.27
C ALA A 222 0.21 28.17 18.92
N ASN A 223 0.98 27.11 19.20
CA ASN A 223 2.29 27.19 19.86
C ASN A 223 3.48 27.04 18.88
N ARG A 224 3.23 27.03 17.57
CA ARG A 224 4.25 26.72 16.54
C ARG A 224 5.48 27.63 16.59
N ASN A 225 5.32 28.91 16.90
CA ASN A 225 6.45 29.85 16.95
C ASN A 225 7.37 29.55 18.14
N ALA A 226 6.81 29.28 19.32
CA ALA A 226 7.62 28.91 20.49
C ALA A 226 8.33 27.58 20.26
N MET A 227 7.66 26.63 19.61
CA MET A 227 8.23 25.33 19.23
C MET A 227 9.44 25.51 18.30
N VAL A 228 9.28 26.25 17.20
CA VAL A 228 10.36 26.53 16.24
C VAL A 228 11.49 27.32 16.90
N SER A 229 11.17 28.29 17.76
CA SER A 229 12.17 29.04 18.54
C SER A 229 13.03 28.10 19.40
N SER A 230 12.39 27.22 20.18
CA SER A 230 13.07 26.21 21.00
C SER A 230 13.98 25.29 20.17
N ILE A 231 13.50 24.83 19.01
CA ILE A 231 14.30 24.02 18.07
C ILE A 231 15.53 24.80 17.60
N PHE A 232 15.37 26.06 17.18
CA PHE A 232 16.48 26.90 16.72
C PHE A 232 17.51 27.14 17.83
N VAL A 233 17.07 27.45 19.05
CA VAL A 233 17.96 27.63 20.21
C VAL A 233 18.77 26.37 20.47
N LYS A 234 18.13 25.20 20.51
CA LYS A 234 18.83 23.91 20.68
C LYS A 234 19.80 23.65 19.53
N LEU A 235 19.36 23.82 18.29
CA LEU A 235 20.18 23.63 17.09
C LEU A 235 21.44 24.49 17.10
N PHE A 236 21.33 25.75 17.52
CA PHE A 236 22.49 26.65 17.60
C PHE A 236 23.41 26.34 18.78
N LYS A 237 22.89 25.82 19.89
CA LYS A 237 23.72 25.31 21.00
C LYS A 237 24.51 24.07 20.58
N GLU A 238 23.86 23.14 19.89
CA GLU A 238 24.49 21.89 19.42
C GLU A 238 25.43 22.14 18.24
N THR A 239 25.05 23.04 17.33
CA THR A 239 25.81 23.34 16.10
C THR A 239 25.93 24.85 15.87
N PRO A 240 26.82 25.56 16.60
CA PRO A 240 26.94 27.03 16.54
C PRO A 240 27.22 27.60 15.15
N ARG A 241 27.88 26.83 14.27
CA ARG A 241 28.13 27.23 12.88
C ARG A 241 26.84 27.46 12.08
N VAL A 242 25.72 26.82 12.43
CA VAL A 242 24.44 26.98 11.72
C VAL A 242 23.90 28.40 11.88
N GLN A 243 24.09 29.02 13.06
CA GLN A 243 23.66 30.40 13.31
C GLN A 243 24.31 31.40 12.34
N LYS A 244 25.52 31.12 11.86
CA LYS A 244 26.26 32.00 10.93
C LYS A 244 25.56 32.15 9.57
N HIS A 245 24.68 31.23 9.17
CA HIS A 245 23.87 31.40 7.96
C HIS A 245 22.82 32.51 8.09
N PHE A 246 22.53 32.98 9.30
CA PHE A 246 21.52 33.98 9.59
C PHE A 246 22.16 35.33 9.92
N VAL A 247 22.67 36.01 8.89
CA VAL A 247 23.52 37.22 9.00
C VAL A 247 22.96 38.31 9.92
N LYS A 248 21.63 38.47 9.96
CA LYS A 248 20.95 39.50 10.77
C LYS A 248 21.05 39.30 12.29
N PHE A 249 21.33 38.08 12.74
CA PHE A 249 21.48 37.75 14.15
C PHE A 249 22.64 36.77 14.39
N ALA A 250 23.60 36.71 13.46
CA ALA A 250 24.73 35.78 13.51
C ALA A 250 25.65 36.00 14.72
N SER A 251 25.70 37.23 15.25
CA SER A 251 26.52 37.61 16.41
C SER A 251 25.74 37.73 17.72
N VAL A 252 24.44 37.46 17.71
CA VAL A 252 23.61 37.54 18.93
C VAL A 252 23.87 36.30 19.79
N PRO A 253 24.13 36.42 21.10
CA PRO A 253 24.24 35.27 21.98
C PRO A 253 22.99 34.39 21.91
N VAL A 254 23.15 33.07 21.85
CA VAL A 254 22.03 32.13 21.64
C VAL A 254 20.92 32.30 22.69
N ASP A 255 21.29 32.52 23.95
CA ASP A 255 20.32 32.72 25.05
C ASP A 255 19.58 34.05 24.98
N ALA A 256 20.07 35.02 24.20
CA ALA A 256 19.43 36.33 23.98
C ALA A 256 18.58 36.36 22.69
N LEU A 257 18.57 35.29 21.89
CA LEU A 257 17.83 35.23 20.63
C LEU A 257 16.31 35.41 20.79
N PRO A 258 15.63 34.85 21.81
CA PRO A 258 14.18 35.02 21.97
C PRO A 258 13.72 36.48 22.05
N GLU A 259 14.58 37.38 22.51
CA GLU A 259 14.32 38.83 22.61
C GLU A 259 14.67 39.59 21.31
N ASN A 260 15.28 38.92 20.33
CA ASN A 260 15.72 39.55 19.09
C ASN A 260 14.62 39.59 18.02
N ALA A 261 14.30 40.80 17.54
CA ALA A 261 13.23 41.01 16.56
C ALA A 261 13.48 40.34 15.20
N GLU A 262 14.72 40.33 14.69
CA GLU A 262 15.04 39.69 13.40
C GLU A 262 15.02 38.16 13.50
N TYR A 263 15.43 37.61 14.65
CA TYR A 263 15.27 36.20 14.95
C TYR A 263 13.78 35.79 15.00
N ASN A 264 12.94 36.55 15.71
CA ASN A 264 11.51 36.24 15.80
C ASN A 264 10.79 36.30 14.44
N LYS A 265 11.21 37.20 13.53
CA LYS A 265 10.75 37.19 12.14
C LYS A 265 11.16 35.89 11.41
N GLN A 266 12.39 35.42 11.60
CA GLN A 266 12.86 34.18 11.00
C GLN A 266 12.12 32.95 11.55
N VAL A 267 11.86 32.91 12.87
CA VAL A 267 11.05 31.87 13.51
C VAL A 267 9.65 31.80 12.89
N ALA A 268 8.97 32.94 12.75
CA ALA A 268 7.65 33.01 12.12
C ALA A 268 7.69 32.50 10.67
N LEU A 269 8.69 32.91 9.87
CA LEU A 269 8.84 32.45 8.49
C LEU A 269 9.01 30.93 8.38
N VAL A 270 9.76 30.30 9.29
CA VAL A 270 9.93 28.84 9.30
C VAL A 270 8.65 28.15 9.77
N ALA A 271 7.99 28.67 10.81
CA ALA A 271 6.74 28.13 11.30
C ALA A 271 5.64 28.18 10.23
N ASP A 272 5.51 29.28 9.50
CA ASP A 272 4.54 29.43 8.41
C ASP A 272 4.88 28.54 7.21
N ARG A 273 6.18 28.29 6.96
CA ARG A 273 6.60 27.32 5.93
C ARG A 273 6.25 25.88 6.31
N LEU A 274 6.45 25.48 7.57
CA LEU A 274 6.02 24.18 8.06
C LEU A 274 4.50 24.03 7.94
N ASP A 275 3.74 25.06 8.35
CA ASP A 275 2.28 25.11 8.24
C ASP A 275 1.81 24.92 6.79
N THR A 276 2.45 25.63 5.85
CA THR A 276 2.15 25.53 4.41
C THR A 276 2.42 24.13 3.87
N ILE A 277 3.55 23.51 4.23
CA ILE A 277 3.92 22.17 3.75
C ILE A 277 2.95 21.13 4.31
N ILE A 278 2.66 21.18 5.62
CA ILE A 278 1.78 20.22 6.31
C ILE A 278 0.34 20.32 5.79
N SER A 279 -0.16 21.55 5.62
CA SER A 279 -1.50 21.79 5.09
C SER A 279 -1.67 21.28 3.66
N ALA A 280 -0.60 21.24 2.87
CA ALA A 280 -0.62 20.79 1.49
C ALA A 280 -0.34 19.28 1.32
N MET A 281 -0.20 18.50 2.40
CA MET A 281 0.25 17.10 2.31
C MET A 281 -0.72 16.17 1.57
N ASP A 282 -2.01 16.49 1.56
CA ASP A 282 -3.07 15.78 0.84
C ASP A 282 -3.20 16.23 -0.63
N ASP A 283 -2.64 17.38 -1.01
CA ASP A 283 -2.48 17.82 -2.40
C ASP A 283 -1.08 17.48 -2.91
N LYS A 284 -1.00 16.41 -3.69
CA LYS A 284 0.25 15.90 -4.28
C LYS A 284 1.04 16.97 -5.04
N LEU A 285 0.38 17.80 -5.85
CA LEU A 285 1.06 18.78 -6.70
C LEU A 285 1.63 19.91 -5.84
N GLN A 286 0.85 20.40 -4.88
CA GLN A 286 1.31 21.43 -3.96
C GLN A 286 2.43 20.93 -3.05
N LEU A 287 2.33 19.70 -2.53
CA LEU A 287 3.37 19.12 -1.68
C LEU A 287 4.69 19.00 -2.43
N LEU A 288 4.69 18.41 -3.62
CA LEU A 288 5.91 18.25 -4.43
C LEU A 288 6.48 19.62 -4.85
N GLY A 289 5.61 20.58 -5.17
CA GLY A 289 6.00 21.97 -5.44
C GLY A 289 6.71 22.62 -4.24
N ASN A 290 6.16 22.46 -3.03
CA ASN A 290 6.74 22.99 -1.81
C ASN A 290 8.09 22.34 -1.46
N ILE A 291 8.22 21.02 -1.64
CA ILE A 291 9.50 20.30 -1.44
C ILE A 291 10.55 20.81 -2.43
N ASN A 292 10.20 20.98 -3.70
CA ASN A 292 11.09 21.51 -4.72
C ASN A 292 11.50 22.97 -4.44
N TYR A 293 10.57 23.80 -3.98
CA TYR A 293 10.86 25.17 -3.54
C TYR A 293 11.86 25.17 -2.38
N MET A 294 11.66 24.32 -1.36
CA MET A 294 12.59 24.19 -0.24
C MET A 294 13.97 23.72 -0.70
N ARG A 295 14.04 22.71 -1.58
CA ARG A 295 15.29 22.25 -2.19
C ARG A 295 16.03 23.39 -2.89
N TYR A 296 15.36 24.07 -3.82
CA TYR A 296 15.97 25.11 -4.64
C TYR A 296 16.46 26.30 -3.80
N THR A 297 15.67 26.75 -2.83
CA THR A 297 16.00 27.92 -2.02
C THR A 297 17.10 27.69 -0.98
N HIS A 298 17.44 26.43 -0.68
CA HIS A 298 18.47 26.07 0.30
C HIS A 298 19.75 25.49 -0.33
N GLN A 299 19.77 25.36 -1.66
CA GLN A 299 20.97 25.14 -2.48
C GLN A 299 21.85 26.41 -2.53
N PRO A 300 23.04 26.38 -3.17
CA PRO A 300 23.86 27.59 -3.37
C PRO A 300 23.02 28.77 -3.89
N PRO A 301 23.15 29.97 -3.31
CA PRO A 301 24.25 30.40 -2.46
C PRO A 301 24.11 30.10 -0.96
N ARG A 302 22.95 29.62 -0.46
CA ARG A 302 22.80 29.31 0.98
C ARG A 302 23.62 28.09 1.40
N ALA A 303 23.64 27.08 0.52
CA ALA A 303 24.40 25.85 0.66
C ALA A 303 24.22 25.19 2.04
N ILE A 304 22.96 25.04 2.46
CA ILE A 304 22.64 24.43 3.76
C ILE A 304 22.93 22.93 3.69
N PRO A 305 23.79 22.38 4.56
CA PRO A 305 24.11 20.95 4.55
C PRO A 305 22.89 20.09 4.88
N ARG A 306 22.84 18.88 4.30
CA ARG A 306 21.82 17.86 4.63
C ARG A 306 21.68 17.63 6.12
N GLN A 307 22.81 17.54 6.84
CA GLN A 307 22.85 17.32 8.29
C GLN A 307 22.01 18.35 9.06
N THR A 308 21.98 19.62 8.61
CA THR A 308 21.19 20.66 9.28
C THR A 308 19.68 20.40 9.19
N PHE A 309 19.20 19.81 8.09
CA PHE A 309 17.81 19.38 7.97
C PHE A 309 17.51 18.15 8.83
N GLU A 310 18.46 17.22 8.93
CA GLU A 310 18.34 16.03 9.78
C GLU A 310 18.33 16.41 11.27
N ASP A 311 19.19 17.34 11.69
CA ASP A 311 19.21 17.87 13.05
C ASP A 311 17.91 18.61 13.39
N PHE A 312 17.40 19.44 12.47
CA PHE A 312 16.11 20.10 12.64
C PHE A 312 14.96 19.09 12.77
N ALA A 313 14.94 18.06 11.92
CA ALA A 313 13.92 17.02 11.97
C ALA A 313 13.94 16.25 13.29
N ARG A 314 15.13 15.88 13.79
CA ARG A 314 15.28 15.25 15.12
C ARG A 314 14.76 16.15 16.24
N LEU A 315 15.16 17.42 16.25
CA LEU A 315 14.72 18.37 17.28
C LEU A 315 13.21 18.65 17.23
N LEU A 316 12.61 18.59 16.04
CA LEU A 316 11.15 18.64 15.90
C LEU A 316 10.49 17.42 16.53
N ILE A 317 11.01 16.20 16.29
CA ILE A 317 10.52 14.97 16.94
C ILE A 317 10.61 15.08 18.48
N GLU A 318 11.74 15.52 19.03
CA GLU A 318 11.89 15.74 20.48
C GLU A 318 10.89 16.76 21.01
N SER A 319 10.62 17.81 20.23
CA SER A 319 9.64 18.82 20.61
C SER A 319 8.22 18.26 20.59
N LEU A 320 7.86 17.42 19.62
CA LEU A 320 6.57 16.75 19.56
C LEU A 320 6.38 15.80 20.76
N GLU A 321 7.42 15.04 21.12
CA GLU A 321 7.41 14.15 22.29
C GLU A 321 7.19 14.94 23.59
N ALA A 322 7.89 16.05 23.77
CA ALA A 322 7.71 16.94 24.91
C ALA A 322 6.30 17.57 24.99
N ASN A 323 5.57 17.64 23.88
CA ASN A 323 4.19 18.10 23.82
C ASN A 323 3.15 16.96 23.91
N GLY A 324 3.58 15.74 24.24
CA GLY A 324 2.69 14.61 24.53
C GLY A 324 2.06 13.95 23.31
N VAL A 325 2.69 14.07 22.13
CA VAL A 325 2.24 13.37 20.92
C VAL A 325 2.33 11.85 21.12
N SER A 326 1.29 11.11 20.70
CA SER A 326 1.20 9.66 20.89
C SER A 326 2.26 8.90 20.09
N GLY A 327 2.56 7.65 20.49
CA GLY A 327 3.53 6.80 19.78
C GLY A 327 3.15 6.57 18.31
N ASP A 328 1.87 6.32 18.03
CA ASP A 328 1.38 6.08 16.67
C ASP A 328 1.53 7.34 15.79
N ASP A 329 1.11 8.52 16.29
CA ASP A 329 1.30 9.79 15.58
C ASP A 329 2.81 10.07 15.38
N MET A 330 3.64 9.75 16.38
CA MET A 330 5.09 9.96 16.32
C MET A 330 5.76 9.14 15.21
N ASP A 331 5.33 7.90 14.97
CA ASP A 331 5.86 7.08 13.89
C ASP A 331 5.46 7.62 12.51
N SER A 332 4.25 8.17 12.40
CA SER A 332 3.82 8.94 11.21
C SER A 332 4.71 10.17 10.98
N TRP A 333 5.02 10.95 12.03
CA TRP A 333 5.93 12.10 11.94
C TRP A 333 7.35 11.72 11.49
N LYS A 334 7.94 10.66 12.06
CA LYS A 334 9.29 10.19 11.64
C LYS A 334 9.34 9.82 10.17
N GLY A 335 8.31 9.11 9.68
CA GLY A 335 8.19 8.73 8.28
C GLY A 335 8.10 9.94 7.36
N VAL A 336 7.22 10.88 7.69
CA VAL A 336 7.01 12.13 6.94
C VAL A 336 8.28 12.98 6.88
N LEU A 337 8.94 13.19 8.02
CA LEU A 337 10.17 13.99 8.07
C LEU A 337 11.31 13.34 7.30
N THR A 338 11.42 12.01 7.30
CA THR A 338 12.41 11.30 6.47
C THR A 338 12.19 11.59 4.99
N ILE A 339 10.93 11.55 4.53
CA ILE A 339 10.56 11.86 3.15
C ILE A 339 10.87 13.32 2.81
N PHE A 340 10.54 14.25 3.71
CA PHE A 340 10.82 15.67 3.51
C PHE A 340 12.31 15.98 3.45
N VAL A 341 13.13 15.44 4.35
CA VAL A 341 14.59 15.61 4.31
C VAL A 341 15.16 15.05 3.01
N ASN A 342 14.73 13.86 2.58
CA ASN A 342 15.16 13.27 1.31
C ASN A 342 14.71 14.09 0.10
N GLY A 343 13.54 14.71 0.18
CA GLY A 343 13.03 15.63 -0.83
C GLY A 343 13.81 16.93 -0.89
N VAL A 344 14.06 17.58 0.23
CA VAL A 344 14.71 18.90 0.29
C VAL A 344 16.22 18.81 0.04
N SER A 345 16.88 17.76 0.54
CA SER A 345 18.32 17.55 0.37
C SER A 345 18.61 16.08 0.03
N PRO A 346 18.45 15.67 -1.25
CA PRO A 346 18.76 14.31 -1.69
C PRO A 346 20.19 13.88 -1.31
N LYS A 347 20.39 12.56 -1.14
CA LYS A 347 21.71 11.98 -0.81
C LYS A 347 22.67 12.03 -1.99
#